data_AF-W1YD20-F1
#
_entry.id   AF-W1YD20-F1
#
_cell.length_a   1.000
_cell.length_b   1.000
_cell.length_c   1.000
_cell.angle_alpha   90.00
_cell.angle_beta   90.00
_cell.angle_gamma   90.00
#
_symmetry.space_group_name_H-M   'P 1'
#
loop_
_entity.id
_entity.type
_entity.pdbx_description
1 polymer ?
#
loop_
_entity_poly.entity_id
_entity_poly.type
_entity_poly.pdbx_seq_one_letter_code
_entity_poly.pdbx_strand_id
1 'polypeptide(L)' 'SAGSTLSIGQEMQMGDYYVRQLRGSAPLINDPLLTQYINSLGMRLVSHANSVKTPFHFFLINNDEINAFAFFGGN' A
#
# COMPACT_ATOMS: atom_id res chain seq x y z
N SER A 1 -4.51 -20.69 14.86
CA SER A 1 -5.59 -20.51 13.87
C SER A 1 -4.99 -20.48 12.49
N ALA A 2 -5.14 -21.56 11.73
CA ALA A 2 -4.77 -21.60 10.32
C ALA A 2 -5.80 -20.77 9.56
N GLY A 3 -5.61 -19.44 9.53
CA GLY A 3 -6.41 -18.55 8.70
C GLY A 3 -6.15 -18.97 7.26
N SER A 4 -7.21 -19.36 6.55
CA SER A 4 -7.19 -19.63 5.12
C SER A 4 -6.38 -18.54 4.43
N THR A 5 -5.21 -18.89 3.89
CA THR A 5 -4.41 -17.98 3.09
C THR A 5 -5.27 -17.53 1.92
N LEU A 6 -5.61 -16.25 1.88
CA LEU A 6 -6.31 -15.66 0.74
C LEU A 6 -5.48 -15.94 -0.52
N SER A 7 -6.16 -16.22 -1.63
CA SER A 7 -5.47 -16.23 -2.92
C SER A 7 -4.99 -14.81 -3.25
N ILE A 8 -3.93 -14.69 -4.06
CA ILE A 8 -3.42 -13.39 -4.52
C ILE A 8 -4.55 -12.54 -5.13
N GLY A 9 -5.44 -13.15 -5.90
CA GLY A 9 -6.58 -12.44 -6.50
C GLY A 9 -7.55 -11.87 -5.45
N GLN A 10 -7.80 -12.59 -4.37
CA GLN A 10 -8.64 -12.09 -3.26
C GLN A 10 -7.96 -10.96 -2.49
N GLU A 11 -6.65 -11.07 -2.26
CA GLU A 11 -5.87 -9.99 -1.63
C GLU A 11 -5.91 -8.70 -2.47
N MET A 12 -5.75 -8.81 -3.80
CA MET A 12 -5.86 -7.67 -4.72
C MET A 12 -7.25 -7.02 -4.66
N GLN A 13 -8.33 -7.81 -4.70
CA GLN A 13 -9.70 -7.29 -4.62
C GLN A 13 -9.97 -6.58 -3.28
N MET A 14 -9.49 -7.14 -2.18
CA MET A 14 -9.61 -6.51 -0.86
C MET A 14 -8.77 -5.24 -0.77
N GLY A 15 -7.55 -5.25 -1.31
CA GLY A 15 -6.67 -4.08 -1.40
C GLY A 15 -7.35 -2.92 -2.14
N ASP A 16 -7.91 -3.19 -3.33
CA ASP A 16 -8.64 -2.20 -4.12
C ASP A 16 -9.82 -1.60 -3.37
N TYR A 17 -10.56 -2.42 -2.61
CA TYR A 17 -11.64 -1.95 -1.75
C TYR A 17 -11.11 -0.98 -0.67
N TYR A 18 -10.04 -1.34 0.03
CA TYR A 18 -9.46 -0.49 1.08
C TYR A 18 -8.88 0.80 0.51
N VAL A 19 -8.23 0.78 -0.67
CA VAL A 19 -7.74 2.01 -1.32
C VAL A 19 -8.89 2.96 -1.64
N ARG A 20 -10.04 2.45 -2.10
CA ARG A 20 -11.22 3.30 -2.36
C ARG A 20 -11.76 3.93 -1.08
N GLN A 21 -11.82 3.17 0.02
CA GLN A 21 -12.21 3.69 1.33
C GLN A 21 -11.22 4.75 1.82
N LEU A 22 -9.92 4.46 1.75
CA LEU A 22 -8.82 5.35 2.14
C LEU A 22 -8.88 6.68 1.37
N ARG A 23 -9.11 6.64 0.05
CA ARG A 23 -9.28 7.86 -0.77
C ARG A 23 -10.54 8.67 -0.43
N GLY A 24 -11.56 8.03 0.12
CA GLY A 24 -12.82 8.70 0.50
C GLY A 24 -12.81 9.26 1.93
N SER A 25 -11.96 8.74 2.83
CA SER A 25 -12.01 9.06 4.26
C SER A 25 -10.71 9.64 4.85
N ALA A 26 -9.55 9.35 4.26
CA ALA A 26 -8.26 9.77 4.82
C ALA A 26 -7.73 11.04 4.11
N PRO A 27 -7.02 11.92 4.85
CA PRO A 27 -6.41 13.12 4.27
C PRO A 27 -5.13 12.76 3.49
N LEU A 28 -5.27 12.19 2.29
CA LEU A 28 -4.14 11.78 1.46
C LEU A 28 -3.37 12.97 0.88
N ILE A 29 -2.04 12.86 0.91
CA ILE A 29 -1.14 13.78 0.22
C ILE A 29 -1.01 13.29 -1.24
N ASN A 30 -1.55 14.08 -2.17
CA ASN A 30 -1.51 13.80 -3.61
C ASN A 30 -0.53 14.70 -4.39
N ASP A 31 0.44 15.30 -3.70
CA ASP A 31 1.49 16.08 -4.34
C ASP A 31 2.33 15.18 -5.27
N PRO A 32 2.43 15.48 -6.58
CA PRO A 32 3.08 14.58 -7.52
C PRO A 32 4.55 14.27 -7.20
N LEU A 33 5.29 15.24 -6.63
CA LEU A 33 6.71 15.05 -6.31
C LEU A 33 6.86 14.15 -5.09
N LEU A 34 6.07 14.37 -4.04
CA LEU A 34 6.08 13.54 -2.84
C LEU A 34 5.61 12.11 -3.15
N THR A 35 4.53 11.97 -3.93
CA THR A 35 4.03 10.66 -4.38
C THR A 35 5.06 9.93 -5.24
N GLN A 36 5.72 10.62 -6.18
CA GLN A 36 6.78 10.03 -6.98
C GLN A 36 7.97 9.59 -6.11
N TYR A 37 8.39 10.44 -5.18
CA TYR A 37 9.52 10.15 -4.29
C TYR A 37 9.26 8.89 -3.45
N ILE A 38 8.12 8.82 -2.76
CA ILE A 38 7.85 7.69 -1.84
C ILE A 38 7.67 6.38 -2.60
N ASN A 39 7.01 6.41 -3.77
CA ASN A 39 6.87 5.22 -4.61
C ASN A 39 8.20 4.79 -5.24
N SER A 40 9.05 5.73 -5.67
CA SER A 40 10.38 5.39 -6.20
C SER A 40 11.27 4.74 -5.14
N LEU A 41 11.27 5.30 -3.92
CA LEU A 41 12.01 4.74 -2.79
C LEU A 41 11.47 3.35 -2.42
N GLY A 42 10.15 3.23 -2.25
CA GLY A 42 9.50 1.97 -1.91
C GLY A 42 9.77 0.87 -2.94
N MET A 43 9.66 1.19 -4.23
CA MET A 43 9.95 0.24 -5.31
C MET A 43 11.43 -0.18 -5.37
N ARG A 44 12.37 0.70 -5.01
CA ARG A 44 13.79 0.32 -4.85
C ARG A 44 14.00 -0.68 -3.71
N LEU A 45 13.21 -0.60 -2.63
CA LEU A 45 13.25 -1.59 -1.55
C LEU A 45 12.61 -2.92 -2.00
N VAL A 46 11.45 -2.85 -2.65
CA VAL A 46 10.73 -4.03 -3.19
C VAL A 46 11.60 -4.81 -4.19
N SER A 47 12.41 -4.13 -5.02
CA SER A 47 13.29 -4.80 -5.98
C SER A 47 14.37 -5.68 -5.34
N HIS A 48 14.60 -5.53 -4.03
CA HIS A 48 15.53 -6.35 -3.25
C HIS A 48 14.81 -7.26 -2.25
N ALA A 49 13.48 -7.29 -2.25
CA ALA A 49 12.68 -8.13 -1.38
C ALA A 49 12.48 -9.53 -1.96
N ASN A 50 12.43 -10.53 -1.10
CA ASN A 50 12.16 -11.91 -1.51
C ASN A 50 10.67 -12.16 -1.69
N SER A 51 10.31 -13.04 -2.64
CA SER A 51 8.95 -13.56 -2.80
C SER A 51 7.85 -12.50 -2.96
N VAL A 52 8.13 -11.42 -3.69
CA VAL A 52 7.13 -10.41 -4.09
C VAL A 52 6.11 -11.05 -5.02
N LYS A 53 4.82 -11.01 -4.64
CA LYS A 53 3.72 -11.65 -5.38
C LYS A 53 2.61 -10.69 -5.80
N THR A 54 2.69 -9.43 -5.38
CA THR A 54 1.74 -8.36 -5.67
C THR A 54 2.49 -7.13 -6.18
N PRO A 55 1.85 -6.26 -6.97
CA PRO A 55 2.35 -4.89 -7.12
C PRO A 55 2.42 -4.20 -5.76
N PHE A 56 3.23 -3.14 -5.67
CA PHE A 56 3.29 -2.29 -4.49
C PHE A 56 2.91 -0.86 -4.84
N HIS A 57 2.17 -0.21 -3.95
CA HIS A 57 1.85 1.22 -4.03
C HIS A 57 1.96 1.83 -2.64
N PHE A 58 2.60 3.00 -2.56
CA PHE A 58 2.84 3.68 -1.28
C PHE A 58 2.01 4.96 -1.21
N PHE A 59 1.34 5.15 -0.07
CA PHE A 59 0.47 6.29 0.20
C PHE A 59 1.06 7.17 1.30
N LEU A 60 0.84 8.48 1.18
CA LEU A 60 1.15 9.44 2.23
C LEU A 60 -0.16 9.98 2.80
N ILE A 61 -0.26 9.96 4.13
CA ILE A 61 -1.39 10.52 4.88
C ILE A 61 -0.87 11.78 5.58
N ASN A 62 -1.62 12.87 5.49
CA ASN A 62 -1.34 14.09 6.24
C ASN A 62 -1.75 13.90 7.70
N ASN A 63 -0.82 13.41 8.50
CA ASN A 63 -0.95 13.19 9.94
C ASN A 63 0.40 13.56 10.60
N ASP A 64 0.36 14.28 11.71
CA ASP A 64 1.54 14.69 12.49
C ASP A 64 2.02 13.60 13.46
N GLU A 65 1.22 12.55 13.67
CA GLU A 65 1.64 11.34 14.36
C GLU A 65 2.44 10.41 13.43
N ILE A 66 3.63 10.00 13.88
CA ILE A 66 4.47 9.05 13.15
C ILE A 66 3.83 7.66 13.15
N ASN A 67 3.47 7.17 11.96
CA ASN A 67 2.91 5.83 11.79
C ASN A 67 3.15 5.31 10.36
N ALA A 68 3.14 4.00 10.20
CA ALA A 68 3.13 3.30 8.93
C ALA A 68 2.45 1.94 9.09
N PHE A 69 1.59 1.57 8.15
CA PHE A 69 0.93 0.28 8.10
C PHE A 69 0.81 -0.18 6.65
N ALA A 70 0.57 -1.46 6.44
CA ALA A 70 0.34 -2.06 5.14
C ALA A 70 -0.90 -2.96 5.17
N PHE A 71 -1.51 -3.15 4.02
CA PHE A 71 -2.68 -4.02 3.85
C PHE A 71 -2.61 -4.81 2.54
N PHE A 72 -3.65 -5.60 2.28
CA PHE A 72 -3.68 -6.57 1.18
C PHE A 72 -3.40 -5.94 -0.19
N GLY A 73 -2.80 -6.73 -1.08
CA GLY A 73 -2.47 -6.28 -2.43
C GLY A 73 -1.25 -5.37 -2.54
N GLY A 74 -0.44 -5.26 -1.48
CA GLY A 74 0.80 -4.48 -1.47
C GLY A 74 0.60 -2.98 -1.34
N ASN A 75 -0.32 -2.55 -0.46
CA ASN A 75 -0.66 -1.14 -0.24
C ASN A 75 -0.29 -0.65 1.15
#